data_AF-A0A7S2MAS9-F1
#
_entry.id   AF-A0A7S2MAS9-F1
#
_cell.length_a   1.000
_cell.length_b   1.000
_cell.length_c   1.000
_cell.angle_alpha   90.00
_cell.angle_beta   90.00
_cell.angle_gamma   90.00
#
_symmetry.space_group_name_H-M   'P 1'
#
loop_
_entity.id
_entity.type
_entity.pdbx_description
1 polymer ?
#
loop_
_entity_poly.entity_id
_entity_poly.type
_entity_poly.pdbx_seq_one_letter_code
_entity_poly.pdbx_strand_id
1 'polypeptide(L)'
;MDTSSSDDDVPLARFKKAAAKPDKAVSSAPAAAKKKTAAAKKRPNYKEDSDEDDDDEDYASSPAPPKKKKRSSSASTSTAASTKKTKAATTTTKKSTKKTPIKKENGKKKAAPKKEVKGLKQLDKSERISHAMQAYLWWNADDPPKGQQWCKMEHAGVSFPEGYEPHGVKMRYDGKEVDLTPVEEEAATFFAAMDPDGMHLGNSKTAPIFKKNFFTDFKAILGKNHVIKDFKKCDFTPITAHLDEQKIVRKAITDAERKQNKNVKDTAMFKFGYALVDGHLEKVGNYNMEPPGAFRGRGEHPKMGKLKQRVDPEQVMLNLSECAAVPMCHVPGHAWGDIRHNPTVQWLCSWTENINGQSK
;
A
#
# COMPACT_ATOMS: atom_id res chain seq x y z
N MET A 1 -49.72 -31.68 37.18
CA MET A 1 -50.00 -30.24 37.29
C MET A 1 -49.20 -29.57 36.18
N ASP A 2 -49.61 -29.64 34.90
CA ASP A 2 -50.95 -29.44 34.29
C ASP A 2 -51.47 -28.01 34.51
N THR A 3 -52.07 -27.35 33.51
CA THR A 3 -52.82 -27.90 32.35
C THR A 3 -52.42 -27.32 30.97
N SER A 4 -52.93 -27.95 29.91
CA SER A 4 -52.89 -27.50 28.50
C SER A 4 -54.15 -26.71 28.08
N SER A 5 -54.11 -26.04 26.91
CA SER A 5 -55.24 -25.51 26.10
C SER A 5 -54.75 -25.41 24.64
N SER A 6 -55.28 -26.09 23.61
CA SER A 6 -56.66 -26.15 23.06
C SER A 6 -57.01 -24.86 22.26
N ASP A 7 -57.50 -24.88 21.00
CA ASP A 7 -57.56 -25.93 19.94
C ASP A 7 -57.89 -25.30 18.55
N ASP A 8 -58.25 -26.10 17.52
CA ASP A 8 -58.91 -25.75 16.24
C ASP A 8 -58.16 -24.84 15.23
N ASP A 9 -58.60 -24.69 13.96
CA ASP A 9 -58.68 -25.66 12.85
C ASP A 9 -58.50 -24.87 11.51
N VAL A 10 -58.45 -25.55 10.36
CA VAL A 10 -58.26 -25.02 9.00
C VAL A 10 -59.64 -24.79 8.30
N PRO A 11 -59.81 -24.85 6.96
CA PRO A 11 -59.14 -24.12 5.88
C PRO A 11 -60.12 -23.29 5.02
N LEU A 12 -59.59 -22.46 4.11
CA LEU A 12 -60.27 -22.19 2.83
C LEU A 12 -59.29 -22.21 1.66
N ALA A 13 -59.72 -22.81 0.53
CA ALA A 13 -58.85 -23.17 -0.59
C ALA A 13 -59.59 -23.17 -1.94
N ARG A 14 -58.84 -23.40 -3.03
CA ARG A 14 -59.30 -23.60 -4.43
C ARG A 14 -59.76 -22.29 -5.12
N PHE A 15 -59.82 -22.17 -6.45
CA PHE A 15 -59.81 -23.14 -7.57
C PHE A 15 -58.68 -22.84 -8.59
N LYS A 16 -57.89 -23.81 -9.10
CA LYS A 16 -58.10 -24.77 -10.23
C LYS A 16 -58.17 -24.09 -11.62
N LYS A 17 -57.76 -24.65 -12.78
CA LYS A 17 -57.02 -25.86 -13.29
C LYS A 17 -56.86 -25.69 -14.85
N ALA A 18 -56.20 -26.49 -15.71
CA ALA A 18 -55.05 -27.43 -15.67
C ALA A 18 -54.76 -28.04 -17.07
N ALA A 19 -53.59 -28.71 -17.24
CA ALA A 19 -53.24 -29.72 -18.27
C ALA A 19 -53.09 -29.22 -19.75
N ALA A 20 -52.43 -29.92 -20.69
CA ALA A 20 -51.82 -31.27 -20.71
C ALA A 20 -50.53 -31.38 -21.61
N LYS A 21 -49.96 -32.59 -21.72
CA LYS A 21 -48.89 -33.10 -22.64
C LYS A 21 -49.36 -34.46 -23.23
N PRO A 22 -48.69 -35.15 -24.21
CA PRO A 22 -47.37 -34.96 -24.86
C PRO A 22 -47.55 -34.76 -26.41
N ASP A 23 -46.78 -35.24 -27.43
CA ASP A 23 -45.63 -36.17 -27.57
C ASP A 23 -44.90 -36.07 -28.95
N LYS A 24 -43.60 -36.47 -29.01
CA LYS A 24 -42.76 -36.79 -30.21
C LYS A 24 -42.62 -35.67 -31.32
N ALA A 25 -41.72 -35.72 -32.32
CA ALA A 25 -40.81 -36.77 -32.83
C ALA A 25 -39.50 -36.25 -33.54
N VAL A 26 -38.39 -37.00 -33.40
CA VAL A 26 -37.19 -37.25 -34.27
C VAL A 26 -36.43 -36.18 -35.13
N SER A 27 -35.09 -36.33 -35.14
CA SER A 27 -34.11 -36.12 -36.25
C SER A 27 -33.71 -34.68 -36.67
N SER A 28 -32.52 -34.37 -37.22
CA SER A 28 -31.24 -35.12 -37.45
C SER A 28 -30.02 -34.17 -37.58
N ALA A 29 -28.80 -34.74 -37.49
CA ALA A 29 -27.51 -34.14 -37.90
C ALA A 29 -27.20 -34.51 -39.40
N PRO A 30 -26.12 -34.06 -40.11
CA PRO A 30 -24.85 -33.53 -39.58
C PRO A 30 -24.09 -32.41 -40.36
N ALA A 31 -22.99 -31.96 -39.74
CA ALA A 31 -21.72 -31.41 -40.25
C ALA A 31 -21.55 -30.84 -41.69
N ALA A 32 -21.01 -29.61 -41.76
CA ALA A 32 -20.06 -29.18 -42.80
C ALA A 32 -19.10 -28.08 -42.26
N ALA A 33 -17.83 -28.08 -42.68
CA ALA A 33 -16.80 -27.16 -42.16
C ALA A 33 -16.43 -26.02 -43.14
N LYS A 34 -15.97 -24.88 -42.62
CA LYS A 34 -15.12 -23.92 -43.37
C LYS A 34 -14.30 -23.01 -42.46
N LYS A 35 -12.96 -23.03 -42.65
CA LYS A 35 -12.02 -22.08 -42.03
C LYS A 35 -12.26 -20.66 -42.57
N LYS A 36 -12.06 -19.63 -41.71
CA LYS A 36 -11.60 -18.29 -42.15
C LYS A 36 -10.87 -17.54 -41.02
N THR A 37 -9.55 -17.53 -41.11
CA THR A 37 -8.61 -16.50 -40.61
C THR A 37 -9.09 -15.53 -39.51
N ALA A 38 -8.65 -15.75 -38.27
CA ALA A 38 -8.75 -14.74 -37.22
C ALA A 38 -7.73 -13.62 -37.46
N ALA A 39 -8.19 -12.37 -37.58
CA ALA A 39 -7.31 -11.20 -37.58
C ALA A 39 -6.92 -10.85 -36.13
N ALA A 40 -5.62 -10.73 -35.86
CA ALA A 40 -5.11 -10.48 -34.52
C ALA A 40 -5.45 -9.05 -34.04
N LYS A 41 -6.54 -8.91 -33.28
CA LYS A 41 -6.83 -7.70 -32.50
C LYS A 41 -5.75 -7.54 -31.43
N LYS A 42 -4.98 -6.45 -31.48
CA LYS A 42 -4.11 -6.06 -30.35
C LYS A 42 -4.96 -5.90 -29.10
N ARG A 43 -4.53 -6.48 -27.97
CA ARG A 43 -5.20 -6.28 -26.67
C ARG A 43 -5.16 -4.79 -26.30
N PRO A 44 -6.20 -4.23 -25.66
CA PRO A 44 -6.09 -2.91 -25.05
C PRO A 44 -5.00 -2.97 -23.95
N ASN A 45 -4.15 -1.95 -23.91
CA ASN A 45 -3.19 -1.79 -22.82
C ASN A 45 -3.94 -1.25 -21.60
N TYR A 46 -4.26 -2.11 -20.64
CA TYR A 46 -4.72 -1.64 -19.33
C TYR A 46 -3.57 -0.81 -18.73
N LYS A 47 -3.84 0.44 -18.36
CA LYS A 47 -2.97 1.09 -17.38
C LYS A 47 -3.28 0.40 -16.06
N GLU A 48 -2.28 -0.21 -15.46
CA GLU A 48 -2.28 -0.33 -14.00
C GLU A 48 -2.29 1.11 -13.49
N ASP A 49 -3.42 1.55 -12.96
CA ASP A 49 -3.41 2.70 -12.06
C ASP A 49 -2.62 2.24 -10.83
N SER A 50 -1.49 2.90 -10.60
CA SER A 50 -0.75 2.72 -9.38
C SER A 50 -1.53 3.42 -8.28
N ASP A 51 -2.30 2.63 -7.52
CA ASP A 51 -2.76 3.04 -6.19
C ASP A 51 -1.51 3.32 -5.35
N GLU A 52 -1.07 4.58 -5.37
CA GLU A 52 -0.15 5.12 -4.40
C GLU A 52 -0.92 5.26 -3.09
N ASP A 53 -0.99 4.17 -2.31
CA ASP A 53 -1.41 4.17 -0.90
C ASP A 53 -0.39 4.99 -0.08
N ASP A 54 -0.49 6.31 -0.22
CA ASP A 54 0.08 7.29 0.70
C ASP A 54 -0.92 7.40 1.87
N ASP A 55 -0.81 6.46 2.82
CA ASP A 55 -1.70 6.26 3.97
C ASP A 55 -1.53 7.35 5.06
N ASP A 56 -1.52 8.61 4.62
CA ASP A 56 -1.36 9.85 5.41
C ASP A 56 -2.21 11.02 4.83
N GLU A 57 -3.23 10.71 3.99
CA GLU A 57 -4.26 11.65 3.51
C GLU A 57 -5.24 12.04 4.65
N ASP A 58 -4.78 12.94 5.53
CA ASP A 58 -5.64 13.63 6.49
C ASP A 58 -6.47 14.72 5.78
N TYR A 59 -7.79 14.75 6.04
CA TYR A 59 -8.78 15.21 5.06
C TYR A 59 -9.03 16.74 5.08
N ALA A 60 -7.96 17.52 4.92
CA ALA A 60 -7.93 18.98 4.97
C ALA A 60 -8.57 19.67 3.75
N SER A 61 -9.90 19.56 3.62
CA SER A 61 -10.70 20.21 2.58
C SER A 61 -10.45 21.73 2.52
N SER A 62 -9.98 22.23 1.36
CA SER A 62 -9.73 23.66 1.12
C SER A 62 -10.35 24.16 -0.21
N PRO A 63 -10.79 25.44 -0.28
CA PRO A 63 -11.74 25.90 -1.28
C PRO A 63 -11.15 26.15 -2.67
N ALA A 64 -11.99 25.98 -3.70
CA ALA A 64 -11.59 26.11 -5.10
C ALA A 64 -11.16 27.55 -5.51
N PRO A 65 -10.07 27.72 -6.29
CA PRO A 65 -9.57 29.03 -6.68
C PRO A 65 -10.45 29.72 -7.75
N PRO A 66 -10.56 31.07 -7.74
CA PRO A 66 -11.45 31.82 -8.61
C PRO A 66 -10.98 31.87 -10.08
N LYS A 67 -11.89 31.53 -11.01
CA LYS A 67 -11.66 31.53 -12.46
C LYS A 67 -11.47 32.94 -13.02
N LYS A 68 -10.21 33.34 -13.33
CA LYS A 68 -9.91 34.60 -14.04
C LYS A 68 -10.44 34.57 -15.48
N LYS A 69 -11.32 35.51 -15.84
CA LYS A 69 -11.86 35.70 -17.20
C LYS A 69 -10.83 36.40 -18.11
N LYS A 70 -10.79 36.02 -19.39
CA LYS A 70 -10.11 36.82 -20.44
C LYS A 70 -10.85 38.14 -20.68
N ARG A 71 -10.11 39.23 -20.88
CA ARG A 71 -10.54 40.42 -21.67
C ARG A 71 -9.36 40.93 -22.51
N SER A 72 -9.69 41.52 -23.65
CA SER A 72 -8.83 42.38 -24.49
C SER A 72 -8.58 43.74 -23.79
N SER A 73 -7.72 44.66 -24.24
CA SER A 73 -7.35 45.03 -25.62
C SER A 73 -6.08 45.90 -25.72
N SER A 74 -5.71 46.24 -26.97
CA SER A 74 -4.95 47.45 -27.41
C SER A 74 -3.47 47.61 -26.98
N ALA A 75 -2.65 48.13 -27.90
CA ALA A 75 -1.22 48.38 -27.70
C ALA A 75 -0.74 49.62 -28.50
N SER A 76 0.14 50.42 -27.89
CA SER A 76 1.07 51.42 -28.47
C SER A 76 1.88 52.03 -27.30
N THR A 77 3.08 52.61 -27.43
CA THR A 77 3.88 53.03 -28.60
C THR A 77 5.39 52.78 -28.35
N SER A 78 6.21 52.79 -29.39
CA SER A 78 7.70 52.97 -29.34
C SER A 78 8.07 54.39 -28.84
N THR A 79 9.30 54.79 -28.49
CA THR A 79 10.66 54.63 -29.09
C THR A 79 11.74 54.68 -27.99
N ALA A 80 12.99 54.17 -28.07
CA ALA A 80 14.00 53.91 -29.11
C ALA A 80 15.12 54.98 -29.23
N ALA A 81 16.29 54.67 -28.66
CA ALA A 81 17.61 55.24 -28.98
C ALA A 81 18.69 54.17 -28.66
N SER A 82 19.61 53.68 -29.50
CA SER A 82 20.22 54.03 -30.80
C SER A 82 21.66 54.55 -30.73
N THR A 83 22.64 53.63 -30.73
CA THR A 83 24.02 53.93 -31.16
C THR A 83 24.55 52.82 -32.07
N LYS A 84 25.08 53.20 -33.24
CA LYS A 84 25.80 52.37 -34.24
C LYS A 84 27.32 52.48 -33.96
N LYS A 85 28.30 51.76 -34.55
CA LYS A 85 28.44 51.19 -35.91
C LYS A 85 29.77 50.37 -36.00
N THR A 86 29.81 49.28 -36.79
CA THR A 86 30.96 48.76 -37.62
C THR A 86 32.38 48.51 -37.02
N LYS A 87 33.36 47.91 -37.74
CA LYS A 87 33.52 46.61 -38.49
C LYS A 87 34.92 46.60 -39.17
N ALA A 88 35.61 45.44 -39.23
CA ALA A 88 36.86 45.15 -40.01
C ALA A 88 38.14 45.93 -39.61
N ALA A 89 39.40 45.58 -39.97
CA ALA A 89 40.16 44.33 -40.26
C ALA A 89 41.69 44.74 -40.43
N THR A 90 42.73 43.98 -40.86
CA THR A 90 42.94 42.64 -41.50
C THR A 90 44.42 42.19 -41.40
N THR A 91 44.73 40.89 -41.19
CA THR A 91 46.04 40.19 -41.48
C THR A 91 47.35 40.65 -40.78
N THR A 92 48.47 39.90 -40.70
CA THR A 92 48.95 38.58 -41.21
C THR A 92 49.28 37.63 -40.03
N THR A 93 50.06 36.52 -40.00
CA THR A 93 50.99 35.68 -40.83
C THR A 93 50.61 34.16 -40.70
N LYS A 94 51.24 33.07 -41.18
CA LYS A 94 52.55 32.62 -41.78
C LYS A 94 53.70 32.30 -40.76
N LYS A 95 54.48 31.19 -40.84
CA LYS A 95 54.52 30.05 -41.81
C LYS A 95 55.18 28.74 -41.27
N SER A 96 54.63 27.58 -41.70
CA SER A 96 55.21 26.23 -42.03
C SER A 96 56.72 25.91 -41.89
N THR A 97 57.20 24.66 -41.69
CA THR A 97 57.04 23.41 -42.50
C THR A 97 57.40 22.13 -41.68
N LYS A 98 56.91 20.89 -41.88
CA LYS A 98 56.46 20.04 -43.04
C LYS A 98 57.57 19.20 -43.72
N LYS A 99 57.45 17.85 -43.70
CA LYS A 99 57.81 16.92 -44.80
C LYS A 99 57.20 15.50 -44.63
N THR A 100 57.18 14.73 -45.72
CA THR A 100 56.58 13.37 -45.89
C THR A 100 57.40 12.63 -46.97
N PRO A 101 57.31 11.29 -47.12
CA PRO A 101 56.77 10.74 -48.38
C PRO A 101 55.97 9.41 -48.23
N ILE A 102 55.68 8.76 -49.36
CA ILE A 102 54.61 7.74 -49.56
C ILE A 102 55.19 6.43 -50.15
N LYS A 103 54.55 5.28 -49.88
CA LYS A 103 54.49 4.16 -50.84
C LYS A 103 53.10 3.47 -50.80
N LYS A 104 52.70 2.82 -51.89
CA LYS A 104 51.40 2.12 -52.08
C LYS A 104 51.60 0.60 -52.07
N GLU A 105 50.58 -0.20 -51.72
CA GLU A 105 49.91 -1.09 -52.71
C GLU A 105 48.57 -1.74 -52.26
N ASN A 106 48.02 -2.56 -53.16
CA ASN A 106 46.71 -3.23 -53.24
C ASN A 106 46.16 -3.98 -52.00
N GLY A 107 44.82 -4.18 -51.95
CA GLY A 107 44.17 -5.05 -50.95
C GLY A 107 42.62 -5.07 -50.89
N LYS A 108 41.92 -5.47 -51.97
CA LYS A 108 40.45 -5.41 -52.06
C LYS A 108 39.73 -6.62 -51.40
N LYS A 109 39.16 -6.45 -50.19
CA LYS A 109 38.07 -7.30 -49.66
C LYS A 109 36.97 -6.47 -48.99
N LYS A 110 35.72 -6.64 -49.43
CA LYS A 110 34.53 -6.11 -48.74
C LYS A 110 34.28 -6.96 -47.49
N ALA A 111 34.33 -6.38 -46.31
CA ALA A 111 33.70 -6.97 -45.14
C ALA A 111 32.17 -6.76 -45.24
N ALA A 112 31.39 -7.82 -45.06
CA ALA A 112 29.95 -7.68 -44.89
C ALA A 112 29.63 -6.96 -43.57
N PRO A 113 28.53 -6.20 -43.46
CA PRO A 113 28.11 -5.66 -42.17
C PRO A 113 27.83 -6.83 -41.23
N LYS A 114 28.62 -6.96 -40.16
CA LYS A 114 28.25 -7.83 -39.05
C LYS A 114 26.90 -7.33 -38.54
N LYS A 115 25.86 -8.17 -38.58
CA LYS A 115 24.65 -7.91 -37.80
C LYS A 115 25.09 -7.85 -36.34
N GLU A 116 24.98 -6.67 -35.73
CA GLU A 116 25.00 -6.60 -34.27
C GLU A 116 23.87 -7.49 -33.77
N VAL A 117 24.21 -8.51 -32.99
CA VAL A 117 23.24 -9.25 -32.21
C VAL A 117 22.74 -8.26 -31.17
N LYS A 118 21.52 -7.73 -31.37
CA LYS A 118 20.85 -6.95 -30.33
C LYS A 118 20.80 -7.83 -29.08
N GLY A 119 21.57 -7.45 -28.06
CA GLY A 119 21.49 -8.12 -26.77
C GLY A 119 20.05 -8.11 -26.28
N LEU A 120 19.61 -9.22 -25.69
CA LEU A 120 18.27 -9.28 -25.10
C LEU A 120 18.21 -8.19 -24.02
N LYS A 121 17.15 -7.36 -24.03
CA LYS A 121 16.93 -6.39 -22.96
C LYS A 121 16.82 -7.18 -21.65
N GLN A 122 17.77 -7.00 -20.74
CA GLN A 122 17.65 -7.52 -19.39
C GLN A 122 16.47 -6.79 -18.73
N LEU A 123 15.41 -7.54 -18.46
CA LEU A 123 14.26 -7.05 -17.70
C LEU A 123 14.65 -6.86 -16.23
N ASP A 124 14.16 -5.79 -15.60
CA ASP A 124 14.37 -5.57 -14.18
C ASP A 124 13.53 -6.54 -13.30
N LYS A 125 13.68 -6.48 -11.98
CA LYS A 125 12.98 -7.40 -11.06
C LYS A 125 11.46 -7.20 -11.09
N SER A 126 10.97 -5.98 -11.29
CA SER A 126 9.54 -5.67 -11.36
C SER A 126 8.94 -6.14 -12.70
N GLU A 127 9.59 -5.79 -13.82
CA GLU A 127 9.18 -6.25 -15.16
C GLU A 127 9.07 -7.79 -15.21
N ARG A 128 10.03 -8.50 -14.59
CA ARG A 128 10.02 -9.97 -14.51
C ARG A 128 8.86 -10.54 -13.69
N ILE A 129 8.50 -9.92 -12.57
CA ILE A 129 7.39 -10.39 -11.72
C ILE A 129 6.05 -10.08 -12.40
N SER A 130 5.85 -8.86 -12.91
CA SER A 130 4.66 -8.48 -13.68
C SER A 130 4.44 -9.42 -14.88
N HIS A 131 5.50 -9.72 -15.65
CA HIS A 131 5.42 -10.68 -16.75
C HIS A 131 5.10 -12.12 -16.30
N ALA A 132 5.53 -12.55 -15.11
CA ALA A 132 5.21 -13.87 -14.57
C ALA A 132 3.74 -13.96 -14.16
N MET A 133 3.20 -12.94 -13.49
CA MET A 133 1.78 -12.84 -13.14
C MET A 133 0.91 -12.79 -14.39
N GLN A 134 1.23 -11.93 -15.37
CA GLN A 134 0.48 -11.76 -16.62
C GLN A 134 0.54 -12.97 -17.57
N ALA A 135 1.44 -13.94 -17.33
CA ALA A 135 1.50 -15.18 -18.08
C ALA A 135 0.48 -16.23 -17.58
N TYR A 136 0.01 -16.11 -16.33
CA TYR A 136 -1.01 -16.99 -15.78
C TYR A 136 -2.41 -16.61 -16.26
N LEU A 137 -3.24 -17.62 -16.57
CA LEU A 137 -4.60 -17.46 -17.08
C LEU A 137 -5.55 -18.18 -16.12
N TRP A 138 -5.74 -17.62 -14.92
CA TRP A 138 -6.47 -18.27 -13.81
C TRP A 138 -7.86 -18.81 -14.19
N TRP A 139 -8.56 -18.17 -15.12
CA TRP A 139 -9.88 -18.62 -15.62
C TRP A 139 -9.83 -19.86 -16.54
N ASN A 140 -8.63 -20.37 -16.83
CA ASN A 140 -8.36 -21.63 -17.54
C ASN A 140 -7.67 -22.68 -16.64
N ALA A 141 -7.46 -22.39 -15.35
CA ALA A 141 -6.85 -23.32 -14.41
C ALA A 141 -7.86 -24.35 -13.91
N ASP A 142 -7.37 -25.50 -13.41
CA ASP A 142 -8.19 -26.46 -12.69
C ASP A 142 -8.50 -25.93 -11.28
N ASP A 143 -9.75 -26.08 -10.81
CA ASP A 143 -10.14 -25.72 -9.44
C ASP A 143 -9.39 -26.58 -8.39
N PRO A 144 -9.02 -26.02 -7.22
CA PRO A 144 -8.45 -26.80 -6.13
C PRO A 144 -9.44 -27.86 -5.59
N PRO A 145 -8.96 -28.93 -4.93
CA PRO A 145 -9.81 -30.00 -4.40
C PRO A 145 -10.96 -29.47 -3.54
N LYS A 146 -12.17 -30.00 -3.73
CA LYS A 146 -13.41 -29.47 -3.15
C LYS A 146 -13.29 -29.15 -1.64
N GLY A 147 -13.35 -27.85 -1.30
CA GLY A 147 -13.24 -27.33 0.06
C GLY A 147 -11.87 -26.74 0.41
N GLN A 148 -10.89 -26.90 -0.48
CA GLN A 148 -9.59 -26.22 -0.44
C GLN A 148 -9.63 -24.94 -1.29
N GLN A 149 -8.67 -24.05 -1.04
CA GLN A 149 -8.46 -22.75 -1.70
C GLN A 149 -7.15 -22.73 -2.49
N TRP A 150 -6.23 -23.64 -2.16
CA TRP A 150 -4.91 -23.84 -2.77
C TRP A 150 -4.46 -25.28 -2.50
N CYS A 151 -3.61 -25.85 -3.37
CA CYS A 151 -2.93 -27.13 -3.13
C CYS A 151 -1.51 -26.92 -2.58
N LYS A 152 -0.85 -25.83 -3.00
CA LYS A 152 0.46 -25.38 -2.55
C LYS A 152 0.49 -23.87 -2.32
N MET A 153 1.17 -23.44 -1.26
CA MET A 153 1.28 -22.04 -0.85
C MET A 153 2.60 -21.79 -0.11
N GLU A 154 3.40 -20.86 -0.65
CA GLU A 154 4.66 -20.39 -0.07
C GLU A 154 4.67 -18.85 -0.02
N HIS A 155 5.22 -18.26 1.03
CA HIS A 155 5.30 -16.80 1.21
C HIS A 155 6.46 -16.45 2.14
N ALA A 156 6.84 -15.18 2.28
CA ALA A 156 8.00 -14.78 3.12
C ALA A 156 7.65 -14.39 4.57
N GLY A 157 6.46 -14.76 5.06
CA GLY A 157 5.91 -14.24 6.32
C GLY A 157 5.38 -12.81 6.15
N VAL A 158 5.60 -11.97 7.16
CA VAL A 158 5.16 -10.56 7.22
C VAL A 158 6.31 -9.61 7.54
N SER A 159 6.13 -8.33 7.23
CA SER A 159 7.00 -7.23 7.67
C SER A 159 6.42 -6.59 8.93
N PHE A 160 7.25 -6.45 9.98
CA PHE A 160 6.86 -5.73 11.20
C PHE A 160 7.16 -4.23 11.08
N PRO A 161 6.39 -3.35 11.74
CA PRO A 161 6.75 -1.95 11.91
C PRO A 161 8.04 -1.82 12.72
N GLU A 162 8.84 -0.82 12.40
CA GLU A 162 10.10 -0.52 13.11
C GLU A 162 9.85 -0.24 14.61
N GLY A 163 10.87 -0.48 15.44
CA GLY A 163 10.81 -0.18 16.87
C GLY A 163 10.59 1.30 17.12
N TYR A 164 9.97 1.67 18.24
CA TYR A 164 9.81 3.07 18.60
C TYR A 164 11.17 3.70 18.92
N GLU A 165 11.51 4.78 18.23
CA GLU A 165 12.67 5.63 18.54
C GLU A 165 12.21 6.80 19.44
N PRO A 166 12.63 6.83 20.73
CA PRO A 166 12.22 7.88 21.65
C PRO A 166 12.74 9.26 21.23
N HIS A 167 11.86 10.26 21.22
CA HIS A 167 12.22 11.63 20.87
C HIS A 167 12.69 12.47 22.06
N GLY A 168 12.45 12.04 23.29
CA GLY A 168 12.83 12.75 24.52
C GLY A 168 12.10 14.08 24.77
N VAL A 169 11.08 14.40 23.97
CA VAL A 169 10.30 15.63 24.05
C VAL A 169 9.28 15.51 25.19
N LYS A 170 9.62 16.10 26.33
CA LYS A 170 8.81 16.02 27.55
C LYS A 170 7.43 16.65 27.35
N MET A 171 6.38 15.88 27.67
CA MET A 171 5.05 16.45 27.87
C MET A 171 5.01 17.28 29.16
N ARG A 172 3.97 18.10 29.29
CA ARG A 172 3.72 18.87 30.52
C ARG A 172 2.53 18.30 31.29
N TYR A 173 2.63 18.37 32.61
CA TYR A 173 1.56 18.03 33.55
C TYR A 173 1.47 19.13 34.62
N ASP A 174 0.30 19.74 34.77
CA ASP A 174 0.06 20.82 35.74
C ASP A 174 1.05 22.00 35.60
N GLY A 175 1.46 22.29 34.36
CA GLY A 175 2.44 23.32 34.01
C GLY A 175 3.92 22.93 34.18
N LYS A 176 4.22 21.72 34.65
CA LYS A 176 5.60 21.22 34.84
C LYS A 176 5.94 20.15 33.80
N GLU A 177 7.19 20.07 33.37
CA GLU A 177 7.64 18.97 32.52
C GLU A 177 7.63 17.64 33.27
N VAL A 178 7.34 16.55 32.56
CA VAL A 178 7.34 15.18 33.07
C VAL A 178 8.21 14.30 32.19
N ASP A 179 9.14 13.59 32.82
CA ASP A 179 9.91 12.51 32.19
C ASP A 179 9.02 11.28 32.00
N LEU A 180 9.05 10.70 30.79
CA LEU A 180 8.35 9.47 30.42
C LEU A 180 9.39 8.42 30.03
N THR A 181 9.13 7.14 30.33
CA THR A 181 9.88 6.02 29.73
C THR A 181 9.50 5.85 28.26
N PRO A 182 10.32 5.18 27.42
CA PRO A 182 10.03 4.97 25.99
C PRO A 182 8.61 4.45 25.66
N VAL A 183 8.04 3.57 26.49
CA VAL A 183 6.70 2.99 26.27
C VAL A 183 5.58 3.96 26.65
N GLU A 184 5.82 4.80 27.66
CA GLU A 184 4.91 5.88 28.04
C GLU A 184 5.00 7.04 27.04
N GLU A 185 6.19 7.29 26.49
CA GLU A 185 6.42 8.27 25.42
C GLU A 185 5.71 7.85 24.12
N GLU A 186 5.89 6.61 23.64
CA GLU A 186 5.18 6.05 22.48
C GLU A 186 3.66 6.23 22.62
N ALA A 187 3.11 5.92 23.80
CA ALA A 187 1.69 6.11 24.10
C ALA A 187 1.25 7.59 24.12
N ALA A 188 2.09 8.50 24.61
CA ALA A 188 1.82 9.94 24.58
C ALA A 188 1.90 10.50 23.14
N THR A 189 2.88 10.07 22.34
CA THR A 189 3.03 10.41 20.93
C THR A 189 1.78 10.02 20.14
N PHE A 190 1.18 8.86 20.40
CA PHE A 190 -0.07 8.44 19.73
C PHE A 190 -1.27 9.37 19.98
N PHE A 191 -1.34 10.06 21.12
CA PHE A 191 -2.37 11.06 21.36
C PHE A 191 -1.98 12.42 20.78
N ALA A 192 -0.72 12.83 20.94
CA ALA A 192 -0.17 14.07 20.41
C ALA A 192 -0.18 14.14 18.86
N ALA A 193 -0.20 12.99 18.19
CA ALA A 193 -0.30 12.85 16.74
C ALA A 193 -1.74 12.95 16.18
N MET A 194 -2.77 13.09 17.04
CA MET A 194 -4.14 13.26 16.58
C MET A 194 -4.42 14.74 16.28
N ASP A 195 -4.99 15.03 15.10
CA ASP A 195 -5.53 16.35 14.79
C ASP A 195 -6.55 16.81 15.86
N PRO A 196 -6.30 17.94 16.57
CA PRO A 196 -7.23 18.50 17.56
C PRO A 196 -8.61 18.88 16.99
N ASP A 197 -8.67 19.31 15.72
CA ASP A 197 -9.91 19.76 15.06
C ASP A 197 -10.57 18.64 14.22
N GLY A 198 -9.84 17.55 13.99
CA GLY A 198 -10.24 16.42 13.17
C GLY A 198 -11.37 15.56 13.74
N MET A 199 -11.85 14.60 12.94
CA MET A 199 -13.08 13.83 13.19
C MET A 199 -13.21 13.19 14.59
N HIS A 200 -12.09 12.91 15.26
CA HIS A 200 -12.08 12.27 16.57
C HIS A 200 -12.02 13.25 17.75
N LEU A 201 -11.27 14.35 17.65
CA LEU A 201 -11.02 15.29 18.76
C LEU A 201 -11.75 16.64 18.64
N GLY A 202 -12.09 17.10 17.43
CA GLY A 202 -12.83 18.35 17.23
C GLY A 202 -14.34 18.20 17.40
N ASN A 203 -14.87 16.99 17.20
CA ASN A 203 -16.29 16.69 17.40
C ASN A 203 -16.62 16.48 18.90
N SER A 204 -17.55 17.28 19.40
CA SER A 204 -17.94 17.35 20.82
C SER A 204 -18.54 16.06 21.40
N LYS A 205 -19.02 15.14 20.56
CA LYS A 205 -19.49 13.81 20.99
C LYS A 205 -18.39 12.76 21.06
N THR A 206 -17.48 12.77 20.08
CA THR A 206 -16.44 11.74 19.93
C THR A 206 -15.26 12.01 20.86
N ALA A 207 -14.87 13.29 20.99
CA ALA A 207 -13.70 13.68 21.77
C ALA A 207 -13.76 13.27 23.26
N PRO A 208 -14.91 13.34 23.97
CA PRO A 208 -15.01 12.83 25.34
C PRO A 208 -14.83 11.31 25.43
N ILE A 209 -15.33 10.55 24.46
CA ILE A 209 -15.16 9.09 24.38
C ILE A 209 -13.69 8.76 24.14
N PHE A 210 -13.09 9.40 23.14
CA PHE A 210 -11.69 9.21 22.76
C PHE A 210 -10.74 9.54 23.91
N LYS A 211 -10.87 10.73 24.51
CA LYS A 211 -10.02 11.20 25.62
C LYS A 211 -10.18 10.31 26.87
N LYS A 212 -11.40 9.84 27.18
CA LYS A 212 -11.66 8.90 28.28
C LYS A 212 -10.98 7.56 28.05
N ASN A 213 -11.13 6.97 26.87
CA ASN A 213 -10.58 5.66 26.54
C ASN A 213 -9.05 5.69 26.48
N PHE A 214 -8.48 6.67 25.76
CA PHE A 214 -7.04 6.90 25.73
C PHE A 214 -6.47 7.03 27.13
N PHE A 215 -7.03 7.92 27.96
CA PHE A 215 -6.51 8.14 29.31
C PHE A 215 -6.73 6.94 30.25
N THR A 216 -7.61 6.00 29.91
CA THR A 216 -7.80 4.76 30.67
C THR A 216 -6.66 3.77 30.36
N ASP A 217 -6.33 3.60 29.08
CA ASP A 217 -5.25 2.71 28.65
C ASP A 217 -3.87 3.32 28.96
N PHE A 218 -3.68 4.63 28.76
CA PHE A 218 -2.45 5.36 29.10
C PHE A 218 -2.10 5.23 30.59
N LYS A 219 -3.09 5.35 31.50
CA LYS A 219 -2.87 5.10 32.94
C LYS A 219 -2.55 3.64 33.29
N ALA A 220 -2.88 2.68 32.42
CA ALA A 220 -2.45 1.29 32.62
C ALA A 220 -0.95 1.13 32.29
N ILE A 221 -0.45 1.85 31.27
CA ILE A 221 0.97 1.91 30.90
C ILE A 221 1.77 2.65 31.98
N LEU A 222 1.33 3.86 32.38
CA LEU A 222 1.98 4.68 33.42
C LEU A 222 2.01 4.01 34.82
N GLY A 223 1.10 3.06 35.05
CA GLY A 223 0.95 2.40 36.34
C GLY A 223 0.39 3.28 37.47
N LYS A 224 0.20 2.67 38.64
CA LYS A 224 -0.57 3.26 39.75
C LYS A 224 0.11 4.43 40.47
N ASN A 225 1.44 4.52 40.39
CA ASN A 225 2.24 5.45 41.20
C ASN A 225 2.65 6.72 40.44
N HIS A 226 2.33 6.84 39.16
CA HIS A 226 2.78 7.96 38.33
C HIS A 226 2.20 9.32 38.76
N VAL A 227 2.88 10.41 38.38
CA VAL A 227 2.43 11.79 38.70
C VAL A 227 1.19 12.19 37.91
N ILE A 228 1.03 11.65 36.70
CA ILE A 228 -0.10 11.91 35.80
C ILE A 228 -1.36 11.17 36.30
N LYS A 229 -2.38 11.92 36.73
CA LYS A 229 -3.61 11.37 37.33
C LYS A 229 -4.92 11.94 36.78
N ASP A 230 -4.92 13.19 36.28
CA ASP A 230 -6.05 13.82 35.58
C ASP A 230 -5.65 14.21 34.15
N PHE A 231 -6.45 13.79 33.15
CA PHE A 231 -6.26 14.17 31.76
C PHE A 231 -6.30 15.69 31.57
N LYS A 232 -7.10 16.42 32.35
CA LYS A 232 -7.22 17.89 32.24
C LYS A 232 -5.95 18.66 32.59
N LYS A 233 -5.01 18.02 33.31
CA LYS A 233 -3.71 18.57 33.66
C LYS A 233 -2.63 18.23 32.63
N CYS A 234 -2.91 17.36 31.66
CA CYS A 234 -1.97 16.93 30.63
C CYS A 234 -1.92 17.95 29.48
N ASP A 235 -0.71 18.39 29.13
CA ASP A 235 -0.42 19.23 27.97
C ASP A 235 0.57 18.49 27.06
N PHE A 236 0.06 18.08 25.90
CA PHE A 236 0.79 17.35 24.85
C PHE A 236 1.36 18.28 23.77
N THR A 237 1.15 19.60 23.85
CA THR A 237 1.56 20.54 22.80
C THR A 237 3.06 20.55 22.47
N PRO A 238 4.01 20.26 23.40
CA PRO A 238 5.42 20.11 23.04
C PRO A 238 5.66 18.97 22.06
N ILE A 239 4.98 17.83 22.26
CA ILE A 239 5.10 16.64 21.40
C ILE A 239 4.43 16.89 20.05
N THR A 240 3.23 17.47 20.03
CA THR A 240 2.55 17.82 18.76
C THR A 240 3.40 18.76 17.90
N ALA A 241 3.98 19.81 18.50
CA ALA A 241 4.86 20.74 17.78
C ALA A 241 6.10 20.04 17.20
N HIS A 242 6.72 19.12 17.94
CA HIS A 242 7.84 18.33 17.44
C HIS A 242 7.43 17.36 16.32
N LEU A 243 6.25 16.73 16.41
CA LEU A 243 5.72 15.88 15.35
C LEU A 243 5.43 16.67 14.06
N ASP A 244 4.94 17.90 14.17
CA ASP A 244 4.71 18.76 13.01
C ASP A 244 6.03 19.26 12.39
N GLU A 245 7.05 19.55 13.20
CA GLU A 245 8.41 19.77 12.71
C GLU A 245 8.95 18.53 11.98
N GLN A 246 8.79 17.33 12.54
CA GLN A 246 9.16 16.08 11.85
C GLN A 246 8.39 15.90 10.53
N LYS A 247 7.10 16.21 10.45
CA LYS A 247 6.32 16.16 9.20
C LYS A 247 6.92 17.10 8.14
N ILE A 248 7.37 18.29 8.53
CA ILE A 248 8.03 19.25 7.63
C ILE A 248 9.39 18.69 7.16
N VAL A 249 10.21 18.16 8.06
CA VAL A 249 11.51 17.55 7.70
C VAL A 249 11.34 16.35 6.76
N ARG A 250 10.38 15.44 7.03
CA ARG A 250 10.06 14.30 6.15
C ARG A 250 9.60 14.73 4.75
N LYS A 251 8.90 15.87 4.63
CA LYS A 251 8.48 16.45 3.34
C LYS A 251 9.63 17.20 2.63
N ALA A 252 10.70 17.56 3.34
CA ALA A 252 11.87 18.26 2.82
C ALA A 252 13.04 17.35 2.37
N ILE A 253 12.86 16.01 2.39
CA ILE A 253 13.92 15.04 2.05
C ILE A 253 14.52 15.25 0.64
N THR A 254 15.82 15.01 0.54
CA THR A 254 16.59 15.09 -0.71
C THR A 254 16.24 13.96 -1.68
N ASP A 255 16.58 14.12 -2.96
CA ASP A 255 16.42 13.06 -3.96
C ASP A 255 17.28 11.81 -3.65
N ALA A 256 18.37 11.96 -2.89
CA ALA A 256 19.21 10.85 -2.45
C ALA A 256 18.49 10.00 -1.38
N GLU A 257 17.96 10.64 -0.34
CA GLU A 257 17.17 9.99 0.71
C GLU A 257 15.87 9.41 0.15
N ARG A 258 15.18 10.14 -0.73
CA ARG A 258 13.97 9.64 -1.42
C ARG A 258 14.27 8.36 -2.22
N LYS A 259 15.43 8.30 -2.89
CA LYS A 259 15.88 7.10 -3.59
C LYS A 259 16.25 5.96 -2.63
N GLN A 260 16.87 6.24 -1.50
CA GLN A 260 17.15 5.24 -0.46
C GLN A 260 15.85 4.67 0.12
N ASN A 261 14.90 5.52 0.51
CA ASN A 261 13.61 5.13 1.05
C ASN A 261 12.81 4.30 0.02
N LYS A 262 12.87 4.66 -1.28
CA LYS A 262 12.31 3.80 -2.33
C LYS A 262 13.02 2.45 -2.39
N ASN A 263 14.35 2.38 -2.39
CA ASN A 263 15.06 1.10 -2.42
C ASN A 263 14.68 0.18 -1.23
N VAL A 264 14.42 0.76 -0.04
CA VAL A 264 13.95 0.02 1.14
C VAL A 264 12.52 -0.49 0.92
N LYS A 265 11.58 0.38 0.51
CA LYS A 265 10.19 -0.01 0.17
C LYS A 265 10.16 -1.09 -0.91
N ASP A 266 10.89 -0.91 -2.01
CA ASP A 266 11.01 -1.88 -3.10
C ASP A 266 11.59 -3.22 -2.59
N THR A 267 12.58 -3.21 -1.69
CA THR A 267 13.16 -4.43 -1.11
C THR A 267 12.19 -5.20 -0.22
N ALA A 268 11.40 -4.49 0.60
CA ALA A 268 10.33 -5.09 1.40
C ALA A 268 9.21 -5.66 0.51
N MET A 269 8.74 -4.88 -0.47
CA MET A 269 7.73 -5.31 -1.45
C MET A 269 8.18 -6.57 -2.23
N PHE A 270 9.40 -6.58 -2.74
CA PHE A 270 9.97 -7.73 -3.46
C PHE A 270 10.31 -8.96 -2.58
N LYS A 271 10.02 -8.90 -1.28
CA LYS A 271 10.21 -9.99 -0.32
C LYS A 271 8.86 -10.47 0.22
N PHE A 272 8.07 -9.56 0.78
CA PHE A 272 6.82 -9.88 1.49
C PHE A 272 5.55 -9.61 0.66
N GLY A 273 5.63 -8.76 -0.36
CA GLY A 273 4.49 -8.38 -1.21
C GLY A 273 4.04 -9.44 -2.23
N TYR A 274 4.65 -10.63 -2.21
CA TYR A 274 4.34 -11.72 -3.13
C TYR A 274 4.31 -13.08 -2.42
N ALA A 275 3.39 -13.94 -2.86
CA ALA A 275 3.29 -15.35 -2.50
C ALA A 275 3.36 -16.23 -3.75
N LEU A 276 3.69 -17.51 -3.58
CA LEU A 276 3.62 -18.54 -4.61
C LEU A 276 2.43 -19.45 -4.30
N VAL A 277 1.36 -19.35 -5.07
CA VAL A 277 0.12 -20.14 -4.89
C VAL A 277 -0.04 -21.07 -6.09
N ASP A 278 -0.08 -22.38 -5.84
CA ASP A 278 -0.16 -23.44 -6.85
C ASP A 278 0.87 -23.33 -7.99
N GLY A 279 2.05 -22.77 -7.68
CA GLY A 279 3.15 -22.54 -8.63
C GLY A 279 3.13 -21.18 -9.34
N HIS A 280 2.15 -20.33 -9.06
CA HIS A 280 1.96 -19.01 -9.66
C HIS A 280 2.30 -17.90 -8.67
N LEU A 281 2.96 -16.83 -9.14
CA LEU A 281 3.23 -15.66 -8.32
C LEU A 281 1.96 -14.82 -8.19
N GLU A 282 1.55 -14.54 -6.96
CA GLU A 282 0.40 -13.69 -6.65
C GLU A 282 0.82 -12.53 -5.73
N LYS A 283 0.16 -11.37 -5.88
CA LYS A 283 0.43 -10.17 -5.05
C LYS A 283 -0.28 -10.31 -3.71
N VAL A 284 0.46 -10.14 -2.61
CA VAL A 284 -0.11 -10.10 -1.25
C VAL A 284 -0.83 -8.77 -1.05
N GLY A 285 -2.04 -8.80 -0.49
CA GLY A 285 -2.89 -7.61 -0.28
C GLY A 285 -2.26 -6.60 0.67
N ASN A 286 -2.12 -6.97 1.94
CA ASN A 286 -1.25 -6.27 2.90
C ASN A 286 -0.29 -7.28 3.54
N TYR A 287 0.98 -6.92 3.61
CA TYR A 287 2.07 -7.70 4.21
C TYR A 287 2.76 -6.97 5.38
N ASN A 288 2.37 -5.73 5.66
CA ASN A 288 2.86 -4.93 6.77
C ASN A 288 1.90 -5.10 7.96
N MET A 289 2.44 -5.54 9.09
CA MET A 289 1.69 -5.63 10.35
C MET A 289 1.21 -4.25 10.79
N GLU A 290 -0.02 -4.16 11.32
CA GLU A 290 -0.58 -2.88 11.77
C GLU A 290 0.32 -2.26 12.86
N PRO A 291 0.74 -0.98 12.71
CA PRO A 291 1.51 -0.32 13.75
C PRO A 291 0.66 -0.07 15.00
N PRO A 292 1.29 -0.04 16.19
CA PRO A 292 0.63 0.44 17.41
C PRO A 292 0.15 1.89 17.24
N GLY A 293 -0.89 2.27 17.98
CA GLY A 293 -1.49 3.60 17.83
C GLY A 293 -2.87 3.74 18.45
N ALA A 294 -3.43 4.96 18.46
CA ALA A 294 -4.78 5.20 18.95
C ALA A 294 -5.86 4.66 17.99
N PHE A 295 -6.86 3.94 18.50
CA PHE A 295 -7.91 3.32 17.70
C PHE A 295 -8.90 4.36 17.13
N ARG A 296 -8.72 4.72 15.85
CA ARG A 296 -9.55 5.65 15.07
C ARG A 296 -10.88 5.02 14.60
N GLY A 297 -11.74 4.63 15.55
CA GLY A 297 -13.06 4.04 15.25
C GLY A 297 -14.02 5.02 14.56
N ARG A 298 -14.68 4.59 13.47
CA ARG A 298 -15.59 5.42 12.66
C ARG A 298 -16.91 5.71 13.38
N GLY A 299 -17.45 6.92 13.24
CA GLY A 299 -18.70 7.36 13.89
C GLY A 299 -18.55 7.47 15.42
N GLU A 300 -19.64 7.34 16.17
CA GLU A 300 -19.66 7.39 17.65
C GLU A 300 -19.19 6.06 18.29
N HIS A 301 -18.12 5.45 17.75
CA HIS A 301 -17.66 4.11 18.15
C HIS A 301 -17.18 4.06 19.62
N PRO A 302 -17.76 3.19 20.49
CA PRO A 302 -17.56 3.26 21.94
C PRO A 302 -16.13 2.98 22.42
N LYS A 303 -15.30 2.30 21.59
CA LYS A 303 -13.88 2.01 21.89
C LYS A 303 -12.88 2.96 21.22
N MET A 304 -13.32 4.04 20.55
CA MET A 304 -12.38 4.98 19.93
C MET A 304 -11.37 5.53 20.95
N GLY A 305 -10.13 5.77 20.53
CA GLY A 305 -9.06 6.27 21.41
C GLY A 305 -8.41 5.23 22.33
N LYS A 306 -8.93 3.99 22.42
CA LYS A 306 -8.17 2.89 23.04
C LYS A 306 -6.85 2.66 22.30
N LEU A 307 -5.82 2.16 22.99
CA LEU A 307 -4.51 1.94 22.41
C LEU A 307 -4.42 0.56 21.73
N LYS A 308 -4.16 0.54 20.42
CA LYS A 308 -3.70 -0.66 19.70
C LYS A 308 -2.31 -1.01 20.23
N GLN A 309 -2.12 -2.26 20.62
CA GLN A 309 -0.82 -2.76 21.02
C GLN A 309 0.02 -3.13 19.79
N ARG A 310 1.34 -3.15 19.98
CA ARG A 310 2.28 -3.71 19.00
C ARG A 310 2.05 -5.22 18.94
N VAL A 311 2.03 -5.78 17.74
CA VAL A 311 1.90 -7.23 17.53
C VAL A 311 3.29 -7.81 17.44
N ASP A 312 3.65 -8.67 18.39
CA ASP A 312 4.93 -9.39 18.39
C ASP A 312 4.85 -10.64 17.50
N PRO A 313 5.98 -11.16 16.99
CA PRO A 313 6.00 -12.39 16.18
C PRO A 313 5.35 -13.60 16.87
N GLU A 314 5.47 -13.69 18.20
CA GLU A 314 4.87 -14.74 19.03
C GLU A 314 3.32 -14.66 19.09
N GLN A 315 2.74 -13.54 18.63
CA GLN A 315 1.29 -13.37 18.49
C GLN A 315 0.79 -13.71 17.07
N VAL A 316 1.69 -13.95 16.12
CA VAL A 316 1.37 -14.19 14.70
C VAL A 316 1.42 -15.69 14.38
N MET A 317 0.32 -16.18 13.83
CA MET A 317 0.19 -17.50 13.23
C MET A 317 0.46 -17.41 11.73
N LEU A 318 1.35 -18.23 11.18
CA LEU A 318 1.52 -18.36 9.72
C LEU A 318 0.72 -19.55 9.17
N ASN A 319 0.32 -19.47 7.91
CA ASN A 319 -0.32 -20.55 7.17
C ASN A 319 0.36 -20.74 5.82
N LEU A 320 0.89 -21.95 5.58
CA LEU A 320 1.66 -22.32 4.39
C LEU A 320 1.52 -23.83 4.14
N SER A 321 2.03 -24.36 3.04
CA SER A 321 2.01 -25.83 2.82
C SER A 321 2.95 -26.60 3.74
N GLU A 322 2.61 -27.85 4.06
CA GLU A 322 3.45 -28.78 4.84
C GLU A 322 4.84 -29.00 4.22
N CYS A 323 4.93 -28.90 2.88
CA CYS A 323 6.18 -29.05 2.13
C CYS A 323 6.91 -27.72 1.84
N ALA A 324 6.36 -26.58 2.28
CA ALA A 324 6.95 -25.26 2.03
C ALA A 324 7.94 -24.89 3.15
N ALA A 325 8.96 -24.09 2.82
CA ALA A 325 9.92 -23.62 3.80
C ALA A 325 9.27 -22.60 4.75
N VAL A 326 9.23 -22.90 6.05
CA VAL A 326 8.75 -21.96 7.07
C VAL A 326 9.60 -20.68 7.02
N PRO A 327 9.00 -19.48 6.89
CA PRO A 327 9.75 -18.23 6.86
C PRO A 327 10.55 -18.01 8.13
N MET A 328 11.80 -17.53 8.00
CA MET A 328 12.57 -17.06 9.15
C MET A 328 11.86 -15.83 9.77
N CYS A 329 11.78 -15.77 11.09
CA CYS A 329 11.36 -14.52 11.74
C CYS A 329 12.45 -13.46 11.55
N HIS A 330 12.07 -12.25 11.12
CA HIS A 330 13.00 -11.18 10.81
C HIS A 330 13.32 -10.27 11.99
N VAL A 331 12.63 -10.45 13.12
CA VAL A 331 12.90 -9.75 14.38
C VAL A 331 13.94 -10.57 15.18
N PRO A 332 15.14 -10.04 15.47
CA PRO A 332 16.20 -10.83 16.10
C PRO A 332 15.81 -11.37 17.48
N GLY A 333 15.94 -12.69 17.67
CA GLY A 333 15.63 -13.36 18.94
C GLY A 333 14.18 -13.84 19.11
N HIS A 334 13.30 -13.51 18.17
CA HIS A 334 11.88 -13.88 18.20
C HIS A 334 11.54 -15.10 17.32
N ALA A 335 10.37 -15.68 17.54
CA ALA A 335 9.79 -16.78 16.77
C ALA A 335 8.31 -16.55 16.45
N TRP A 336 7.79 -17.24 15.44
CA TRP A 336 6.34 -17.22 15.15
C TRP A 336 5.57 -17.97 16.23
N GLY A 337 4.39 -17.46 16.61
CA GLY A 337 3.56 -18.05 17.65
C GLY A 337 3.00 -19.43 17.30
N ASP A 338 2.64 -19.64 16.02
CA ASP A 338 2.05 -20.88 15.53
C ASP A 338 2.26 -21.03 14.01
N ILE A 339 2.35 -22.27 13.52
CA ILE A 339 2.52 -22.61 12.10
C ILE A 339 1.42 -23.59 11.70
N ARG A 340 0.63 -23.22 10.69
CA ARG A 340 -0.50 -24.00 10.18
C ARG A 340 -0.34 -24.39 8.73
N HIS A 341 -1.02 -25.48 8.40
CA HIS A 341 -1.11 -26.04 7.06
C HIS A 341 -2.57 -26.29 6.72
N ASN A 342 -3.34 -25.21 6.61
CA ASN A 342 -4.78 -25.25 6.38
C ASN A 342 -5.13 -24.77 4.96
N PRO A 343 -5.30 -25.70 3.99
CA PRO A 343 -5.70 -25.35 2.63
C PRO A 343 -7.15 -24.89 2.50
N THR A 344 -7.97 -24.95 3.55
CA THR A 344 -9.38 -24.50 3.49
C THR A 344 -9.57 -22.99 3.59
N VAL A 345 -8.49 -22.23 3.87
CA VAL A 345 -8.51 -20.78 4.09
C VAL A 345 -7.49 -20.05 3.22
N GLN A 346 -7.79 -18.80 2.86
CA GLN A 346 -7.00 -17.98 1.93
C GLN A 346 -5.93 -17.11 2.60
N TRP A 347 -5.91 -17.01 3.93
CA TRP A 347 -4.96 -16.14 4.65
C TRP A 347 -3.57 -16.78 4.77
N LEU A 348 -2.53 -15.94 4.66
CA LEU A 348 -1.12 -16.32 4.77
C LEU A 348 -0.59 -16.20 6.21
N CYS A 349 -1.16 -15.27 6.97
CA CYS A 349 -0.91 -15.05 8.38
C CYS A 349 -2.22 -14.65 9.07
N SER A 350 -2.31 -14.86 10.38
CA SER A 350 -3.37 -14.28 11.20
C SER A 350 -2.88 -13.98 12.62
N TRP A 351 -3.46 -12.97 13.24
CA TRP A 351 -3.23 -12.61 14.65
C TRP A 351 -4.54 -12.09 15.27
N THR A 352 -4.60 -11.96 16.59
CA THR A 352 -5.78 -11.39 17.28
C THR A 352 -5.47 -9.97 17.75
N GLU A 353 -6.29 -8.98 17.37
CA GLU A 353 -6.10 -7.59 17.80
C GLU A 353 -6.73 -7.29 19.18
N ASN A 354 -6.15 -6.34 19.91
CA ASN A 354 -6.43 -6.13 21.33
C ASN A 354 -7.64 -5.22 21.64
N ILE A 355 -8.28 -4.60 20.64
CA ILE A 355 -9.41 -3.68 20.82
C ILE A 355 -10.74 -4.44 20.81
N ASN A 356 -10.95 -5.34 19.85
CA ASN A 356 -12.17 -6.15 19.72
C ASN A 356 -11.96 -7.64 19.96
N GLY A 357 -10.73 -8.16 19.99
CA GLY A 357 -10.47 -9.60 20.00
C GLY A 357 -10.78 -10.25 18.66
N GLN A 358 -10.73 -9.48 17.56
CA GLN A 358 -10.95 -9.98 16.21
C GLN A 358 -9.66 -10.58 15.66
N SER A 359 -9.79 -11.72 14.97
CA SER A 359 -8.74 -12.21 14.09
C SER A 359 -8.57 -11.26 12.90
N LYS A 360 -7.32 -10.95 12.57
CA LYS A 360 -6.91 -10.23 11.36
C LYS A 360 -6.19 -11.16 10.40
#